data_AF-A0A8K0CPM1-F1
#
_entry.id   AF-A0A8K0CPM1-F1
#
_cell.length_a   1.000
_cell.length_b   1.000
_cell.length_c   1.000
_cell.angle_alpha   90.00
_cell.angle_beta   90.00
_cell.angle_gamma   90.00
#
_symmetry.space_group_name_H-M   'P 1'
#
loop_
_entity.id
_entity.type
_entity.pdbx_description
1 polymer ?
#
loop_
_entity_poly.entity_id
_entity_poly.type
_entity_poly.pdbx_seq_one_letter_code
_entity_poly.pdbx_strand_id
1 'polypeptide(L)'
;MPLALKETNVVPPEKAAETIGAYGFLEKFLEGNKWMAGENVTLADISLIATVTSLNVLVPIDEKKFPNITAWIKNSKDLPYYDGNKNGLVLFRNFMQGLLKP
;
A
#
# COMPACT_ATOMS: atom_id res chain seq x y z
N MET A 1 -9.16 11.27 -6.47
CA MET A 1 -8.11 11.37 -7.50
C MET A 1 -7.65 12.83 -7.69
N PRO A 2 -7.02 13.49 -6.69
CA PRO A 2 -6.69 14.92 -6.76
C PRO A 2 -5.24 15.22 -7.20
N LEU A 3 -4.34 14.22 -7.12
CA LEU A 3 -2.92 14.38 -7.47
C LEU A 3 -2.71 14.62 -8.98
N ALA A 4 -3.58 14.09 -9.84
CA ALA A 4 -3.50 14.31 -11.28
C ALA A 4 -4.10 15.66 -11.74
N LEU A 5 -4.84 16.35 -10.87
CA LEU A 5 -5.58 17.59 -11.20
C LEU A 5 -4.96 18.85 -10.58
N LYS A 6 -4.01 18.71 -9.66
CA LYS A 6 -3.22 19.83 -9.14
C LYS A 6 -1.82 19.73 -9.70
N GLU A 7 -1.29 20.85 -10.20
CA GLU A 7 0.06 21.02 -10.77
C GLU A 7 1.16 20.87 -9.71
N THR A 8 1.22 19.71 -9.06
CA THR A 8 2.20 19.41 -8.01
C THR A 8 2.80 18.04 -8.23
N ASN A 9 4.12 18.01 -8.33
CA ASN A 9 4.97 16.82 -8.43
C ASN A 9 5.38 16.27 -7.05
N VAL A 10 4.77 16.77 -5.97
CA VAL A 10 5.01 16.29 -4.60
C VAL A 10 3.72 15.78 -3.97
N VAL A 11 3.85 14.77 -3.13
CA VAL A 11 2.74 14.29 -2.29
C VAL A 11 2.52 15.34 -1.19
N PRO A 12 1.30 15.92 -1.05
CA PRO A 12 1.04 16.90 0.00
C PRO A 12 1.27 16.32 1.40
N PRO A 13 1.95 17.04 2.31
CA PRO A 13 2.27 16.53 3.65
C PRO A 13 1.07 16.05 4.46
N GLU A 14 -0.07 16.74 4.34
CA GLU A 14 -1.34 16.35 4.97
C GLU A 14 -1.80 14.96 4.50
N LYS A 15 -1.72 14.69 3.19
CA LYS A 15 -2.10 13.39 2.62
C LYS A 15 -1.11 12.29 2.97
N ALA A 16 0.17 12.63 3.10
CA ALA A 16 1.17 11.70 3.63
C ALA A 16 0.86 11.34 5.09
N ALA A 17 0.51 12.33 5.93
CA ALA A 17 0.14 12.12 7.33
C ALA A 17 -1.13 11.28 7.49
N GLU A 18 -2.18 11.55 6.70
CA GLU A 18 -3.40 10.73 6.65
C GLU A 18 -3.08 9.27 6.28
N THR A 19 -2.20 9.07 5.29
CA THR A 19 -1.77 7.74 4.84
C THR A 19 -1.01 6.99 5.93
N ILE A 20 -0.10 7.67 6.64
CA ILE A 20 0.62 7.11 7.79
C ILE A 20 -0.36 6.74 8.92
N GLY A 21 -1.39 7.55 9.14
CA GLY A 21 -2.48 7.24 10.08
C GLY A 21 -3.23 5.98 9.68
N ALA A 22 -3.58 5.83 8.40
CA ALA A 22 -4.23 4.62 7.87
C ALA A 22 -3.35 3.37 8.03
N TYR A 23 -2.04 3.46 7.80
CA TYR A 23 -1.11 2.37 8.11
C TYR A 23 -1.15 1.99 9.59
N GLY A 24 -1.25 2.96 10.50
CA GLY A 24 -1.45 2.68 11.92
C GLY A 24 -2.67 1.80 12.22
N PHE A 25 -3.81 2.04 11.57
CA PHE A 25 -5.00 1.20 11.74
C PHE A 25 -4.83 -0.21 11.17
N LEU A 26 -4.25 -0.33 9.97
CA LEU A 26 -4.02 -1.63 9.34
C LEU A 26 -3.01 -2.48 10.13
N GLU A 27 -1.97 -1.85 10.66
CA GLU A 27 -0.99 -2.51 11.54
C GLU A 27 -1.68 -3.14 12.74
N LYS A 28 -2.66 -2.44 13.34
CA LYS A 28 -3.46 -2.94 14.46
C LYS A 28 -4.41 -4.09 14.08
N PHE A 29 -5.00 -4.08 12.89
CA PHE A 29 -5.83 -5.21 12.45
C PHE A 29 -5.03 -6.48 12.22
N LEU A 30 -3.76 -6.33 11.85
CA LEU A 30 -2.82 -7.44 11.67
C LEU A 30 -2.16 -7.89 12.99
N GLU A 31 -2.40 -7.22 14.13
CA GLU A 31 -1.88 -7.69 15.42
C GLU A 31 -2.48 -9.05 15.77
N GLY A 32 -1.62 -10.07 15.89
CA GLY A 32 -2.03 -11.44 16.18
C GLY A 32 -2.66 -12.19 15.01
N ASN A 33 -2.79 -11.58 13.83
CA ASN A 33 -3.42 -12.19 12.65
C ASN A 33 -2.45 -12.27 11.47
N LYS A 34 -2.56 -13.33 10.67
CA LYS A 34 -1.78 -13.49 9.44
C LYS A 34 -2.32 -12.65 8.28
N TRP A 35 -3.65 -12.48 8.25
CA TRP A 35 -4.40 -11.78 7.22
C TRP A 35 -5.32 -10.74 7.85
N MET A 36 -5.80 -9.80 7.05
CA MET A 36 -6.49 -8.61 7.55
C MET A 36 -7.80 -8.94 8.28
N ALA A 37 -8.42 -10.07 7.96
CA ALA A 37 -9.67 -10.53 8.55
C ALA A 37 -9.51 -11.89 9.27
N GLY A 38 -8.32 -12.18 9.81
CA GLY A 38 -8.06 -13.35 10.67
C GLY A 38 -6.99 -14.30 10.12
N GLU A 39 -7.22 -15.60 10.25
CA GLU A 39 -6.21 -16.64 9.96
C GLU A 39 -6.12 -17.04 8.49
N ASN A 40 -7.17 -16.78 7.71
CA ASN A 40 -7.28 -17.15 6.30
C ASN A 40 -7.34 -15.91 5.42
N VAL A 41 -6.81 -16.05 4.19
CA VAL A 41 -6.89 -14.98 3.19
C VAL A 41 -8.34 -14.76 2.77
N THR A 42 -8.75 -13.50 2.65
CA THR A 42 -10.11 -13.12 2.26
C THR A 42 -10.12 -12.07 1.15
N LEU A 43 -11.31 -11.71 0.68
CA LEU A 43 -11.47 -10.59 -0.26
C LEU A 43 -10.95 -9.26 0.33
N ALA A 44 -10.96 -9.10 1.66
CA ALA A 44 -10.40 -7.91 2.30
C ALA A 44 -8.90 -7.78 2.00
N ASP A 45 -8.15 -8.87 2.06
CA ASP A 45 -6.72 -8.89 1.73
C ASP A 45 -6.47 -8.54 0.27
N ILE A 46 -7.24 -9.13 -0.65
CA ILE A 46 -7.10 -8.88 -2.09
C ILE A 46 -7.41 -7.42 -2.44
N SER A 47 -8.44 -6.83 -1.82
CA SER A 47 -8.79 -5.42 -2.02
C SER A 47 -7.74 -4.48 -1.43
N LEU A 48 -7.30 -4.76 -0.20
CA LEU A 48 -6.39 -3.89 0.53
C LEU A 48 -4.96 -3.98 0.00
N ILE A 49 -4.50 -5.15 -0.47
CA ILE A 49 -3.11 -5.28 -0.94
C ILE A 49 -2.85 -4.40 -2.17
N ALA A 50 -3.82 -4.29 -3.07
CA ALA A 50 -3.73 -3.38 -4.21
C ALA A 50 -3.65 -1.92 -3.77
N THR A 51 -4.46 -1.55 -2.78
CA THR A 51 -4.51 -0.18 -2.24
C THR A 51 -3.22 0.17 -1.50
N VAL A 52 -2.80 -0.67 -0.56
CA VAL A 52 -1.63 -0.43 0.31
C VAL A 52 -0.34 -0.42 -0.50
N THR A 53 -0.18 -1.33 -1.46
CA THR A 53 1.04 -1.35 -2.29
C THR A 53 1.12 -0.15 -3.23
N SER A 54 -0.02 0.36 -3.73
CA SER A 54 -0.06 1.61 -4.50
C SER A 54 0.27 2.82 -3.62
N LEU A 55 -0.26 2.89 -2.39
CA LEU A 55 0.10 3.94 -1.44
C LEU A 55 1.57 3.89 -1.05
N ASN A 56 2.16 2.70 -0.90
CA ASN A 56 3.58 2.52 -0.58
C ASN A 56 4.52 3.11 -1.66
N VAL A 57 4.06 3.24 -2.91
CA VAL A 57 4.81 3.94 -3.96
C VAL A 57 4.88 5.46 -3.69
N LEU A 58 3.83 6.02 -3.09
CA LEU A 58 3.70 7.46 -2.84
C LEU A 58 4.21 7.87 -1.46
N VAL A 59 3.92 7.05 -0.46
CA VAL A 59 4.26 7.23 0.95
C VAL A 59 4.88 5.92 1.43
N PRO A 60 6.22 5.80 1.42
CA PRO A 60 6.88 4.56 1.78
C PRO A 60 6.53 4.09 3.20
N ILE A 61 6.23 2.80 3.32
CA ILE A 61 6.00 2.13 4.59
C ILE A 61 7.35 2.03 5.32
N ASP A 62 7.40 2.59 6.53
CA ASP A 62 8.51 2.34 7.46
C ASP A 62 8.36 0.94 8.06
N GLU A 63 9.14 -0.01 7.55
CA GLU A 63 9.10 -1.42 7.96
C GLU A 63 9.38 -1.61 9.46
N LYS A 64 10.12 -0.69 10.10
CA LYS A 64 10.38 -0.76 11.55
C LYS A 64 9.16 -0.35 12.36
N LYS A 65 8.36 0.58 11.84
CA LYS A 65 7.15 1.09 12.49
C LYS A 65 5.93 0.22 12.19
N PHE A 66 5.89 -0.41 11.02
CA PHE A 66 4.78 -1.23 10.53
C PHE A 66 5.23 -2.65 10.12
N PRO A 67 5.79 -3.43 11.07
CA PRO A 67 6.30 -4.77 10.78
C PRO A 67 5.20 -5.76 10.32
N ASN A 68 3.98 -5.66 10.84
CA ASN A 68 2.90 -6.59 10.50
C ASN A 68 2.40 -6.34 9.07
N ILE A 69 2.21 -5.08 8.66
CA ILE A 69 1.89 -4.74 7.26
C ILE A 69 3.01 -5.24 6.34
N THR A 70 4.27 -5.06 6.74
CA THR A 70 5.43 -5.51 5.94
C THR A 70 5.41 -7.02 5.73
N ALA A 71 5.17 -7.78 6.81
CA ALA A 71 5.03 -9.24 6.74
C ALA A 71 3.82 -9.67 5.90
N TRP A 72 2.67 -9.00 6.05
CA TRP A 72 1.45 -9.27 5.28
C TRP A 72 1.64 -9.01 3.79
N ILE A 73 2.33 -7.92 3.40
CA ILE A 73 2.68 -7.64 2.00
C ILE A 73 3.59 -8.75 1.46
N LYS A 74 4.56 -9.22 2.25
CA LYS A 74 5.45 -10.32 1.86
C LYS A 74 4.65 -11.61 1.63
N ASN A 75 3.81 -12.00 2.58
CA ASN A 75 2.96 -13.19 2.48
C ASN A 75 2.02 -13.12 1.26
N SER A 76 1.51 -11.92 0.95
CA SER A 76 0.61 -11.71 -0.19
C SER A 76 1.28 -11.99 -1.54
N LYS A 77 2.60 -11.80 -1.65
CA LYS A 77 3.35 -12.05 -2.90
C LYS A 77 3.39 -13.52 -3.29
N ASP A 78 3.20 -14.43 -2.33
CA ASP A 78 3.22 -15.87 -2.55
C ASP A 78 1.83 -16.42 -2.95
N LEU A 79 0.80 -15.56 -3.00
CA LEU A 79 -0.54 -15.96 -3.44
C LEU A 79 -0.58 -16.17 -4.96
N PRO A 80 -1.27 -17.22 -5.46
CA PRO A 80 -1.23 -17.60 -6.88
C PRO A 80 -1.80 -16.54 -7.83
N TYR A 81 -2.60 -15.60 -7.32
CA TYR A 81 -3.23 -14.53 -8.08
C TYR A 81 -2.56 -13.16 -7.87
N TYR A 82 -1.46 -13.07 -7.11
CA TYR A 82 -0.81 -11.80 -6.80
C TYR A 82 -0.27 -11.08 -8.06
N ASP A 83 0.07 -11.84 -9.10
CA ASP A 83 0.56 -11.27 -10.36
C ASP A 83 -0.44 -10.30 -11.02
N GLY A 84 -1.74 -10.48 -10.77
CA GLY A 84 -2.78 -9.52 -11.19
C GLY A 84 -2.56 -8.12 -10.60
N ASN A 85 -2.14 -8.04 -9.33
CA ASN A 85 -1.76 -6.78 -8.70
C ASN A 85 -0.36 -6.31 -9.12
N LYS A 86 0.62 -7.22 -9.14
CA LYS A 86 2.04 -6.91 -9.41
C LYS A 86 2.23 -6.17 -10.75
N ASN A 87 1.57 -6.63 -11.81
CA ASN A 87 1.69 -6.03 -13.13
C ASN A 87 1.13 -4.60 -13.15
N GLY A 88 -0.06 -4.39 -12.56
CA GLY A 88 -0.65 -3.05 -12.42
C GLY A 88 0.20 -2.12 -11.55
N LEU A 89 0.77 -2.63 -10.46
CA LEU A 89 1.63 -1.87 -9.56
C LEU A 89 2.92 -1.40 -10.24
N VAL A 90 3.52 -2.20 -11.13
CA VAL A 90 4.70 -1.78 -11.90
C VAL A 90 4.34 -0.62 -12.84
N LEU A 91 3.23 -0.72 -13.56
CA LEU A 91 2.75 0.36 -14.43
C LEU A 91 2.46 1.64 -13.62
N PHE A 92 1.77 1.49 -12.49
CA PHE A 92 1.46 2.59 -11.59
C PHE A 92 2.74 3.27 -11.06
N ARG A 93 3.74 2.49 -10.62
CA ARG A 93 5.02 3.02 -10.16
C ARG A 93 5.71 3.85 -11.25
N ASN A 94 5.80 3.32 -12.47
CA ASN A 94 6.43 4.02 -13.58
C ASN A 94 5.71 5.33 -13.91
N PHE A 95 4.37 5.30 -13.92
CA PHE A 95 3.54 6.47 -14.14
C PHE A 95 3.77 7.54 -13.05
N MET A 96 3.71 7.16 -11.77
CA MET A 96 3.91 8.10 -10.66
C MET A 96 5.33 8.63 -10.59
N GLN A 97 6.36 7.82 -10.89
CA GLN A 97 7.73 8.30 -11.01
C GLN A 97 7.91 9.29 -12.16
N GLY A 98 7.11 9.20 -13.22
CA GLY A 98 7.08 10.21 -14.28
C GLY A 98 6.52 11.54 -13.80
N LEU A 99 5.50 11.51 -12.94
CA LEU A 99 4.81 12.71 -12.43
C LEU A 99 5.51 13.36 -11.23
N LEU A 100 6.17 12.57 -10.37
CA LEU A 100 6.80 13.07 -9.14
C LEU A 100 8.27 13.52 -9.34
N LYS A 101 8.78 13.46 -10.58
CA LYS A 101 10.09 14.02 -10.91
C LYS A 101 10.01 15.56 -10.83
N PRO A 102 11.03 16.24 -10.27
CA PRO A 102 11.16 17.69 -10.37
C PRO A 102 11.27 18.14 -11.83
#